data_AF-A0A0S8E524-F1
#
_entry.id   AF-A0A0S8E524-F1
#
_cell.length_a   1.000
_cell.length_b   1.000
_cell.length_c   1.000
_cell.angle_alpha   90.00
_cell.angle_beta   90.00
_cell.angle_gamma   90.00
#
_symmetry.space_group_name_H-M   'P 1'
#
loop_
_entity.id
_entity.type
_entity.pdbx_description
1 polymer ?
#
loop_
_entity_poly.entity_id
_entity_poly.type
_entity_poly.pdbx_seq_one_letter_code
_entity_poly.pdbx_strand_id
1 'polypeptide(L)' 'MSKVDIVEAPEDRLPKCPYCSKDLDQIWSKSEGLGLAGKERILMCPHCRAMLAYGAWRR' A
#
# COMPACT_ATOMS: atom_id res chain seq x y z
N MET A 1 5.74 -12.96 26.81
CA MET A 1 5.35 -12.34 25.52
C MET A 1 4.00 -11.69 25.71
N SER A 2 3.91 -10.38 25.47
CA SER A 2 2.64 -9.66 25.57
C SER A 2 1.71 -10.13 24.46
N LYS A 3 0.45 -10.39 24.78
CA LYS A 3 -0.58 -10.70 23.79
C LYS A 3 -0.86 -9.42 22.98
N VAL A 4 -0.86 -9.53 21.65
CA VAL A 4 -1.24 -8.44 20.75
C VAL A 4 -2.56 -8.87 20.10
N ASP A 5 -3.59 -8.06 20.29
CA ASP A 5 -4.87 -8.25 19.63
C ASP A 5 -4.86 -7.51 18.29
N ILE A 6 -5.37 -8.16 17.24
CA ILE A 6 -5.54 -7.56 15.92
C ILE A 6 -6.96 -7.02 15.85
N VAL A 7 -7.09 -5.71 15.69
CA VAL A 7 -8.36 -5.00 15.59
C VAL A 7 -8.41 -4.21 14.29
N GLU A 8 -9.61 -3.97 13.76
CA GLU A 8 -9.79 -3.12 12.59
C GLU A 8 -9.48 -1.66 12.91
N ALA A 9 -8.92 -0.95 11.93
CA ALA A 9 -8.66 0.48 12.06
C ALA A 9 -9.97 1.28 11.94
N PRO A 10 -10.14 2.39 12.70
CA PRO A 10 -11.26 3.31 12.51
C PRO A 10 -11.32 3.87 11.08
N GLU A 11 -12.52 4.10 10.56
CA GLU A 11 -12.75 4.58 9.18
C GLU A 11 -12.16 5.97 8.92
N ASP A 12 -12.10 6.81 9.95
CA ASP A 12 -11.58 8.19 9.90
C ASP A 12 -10.05 8.27 10.01
N ARG A 13 -9.38 7.13 10.21
CA ARG A 13 -7.93 7.09 10.45
C ARG A 13 -7.16 6.70 9.19
N LEU A 14 -6.45 7.68 8.63
CA LEU A 14 -5.53 7.45 7.53
C LEU A 14 -4.31 6.63 7.97
N PRO A 15 -3.80 5.71 7.14
CA PRO A 15 -2.56 5.01 7.41
C PRO A 15 -1.37 5.96 7.31
N LYS A 16 -0.34 5.75 8.14
CA LYS A 16 0.92 6.49 8.06
C LYS A 16 1.92 5.78 7.18
N CYS A 17 2.62 6.54 6.35
CA CYS A 17 3.77 6.04 5.60
C CYS A 17 4.88 5.62 6.57
N PRO A 18 5.38 4.36 6.53
CA PRO A 18 6.44 3.92 7.43
C PRO A 18 7.80 4.55 7.13
N TYR A 19 7.96 5.17 5.95
CA TYR A 19 9.23 5.76 5.51
C TYR A 19 9.35 7.26 5.76
N CYS A 20 8.23 8.00 5.72
CA CYS A 20 8.24 9.45 5.88
C CYS A 20 7.26 9.98 6.94
N SER A 21 6.56 9.09 7.64
CA SER A 21 5.66 9.39 8.76
C SER A 21 4.47 10.29 8.44
N LYS A 22 4.25 10.66 7.17
CA LYS A 22 3.09 11.41 6.71
C LYS A 22 1.86 10.51 6.61
N ASP A 23 0.70 11.09 6.89
CA ASP A 23 -0.60 10.45 6.66
C ASP A 23 -0.82 10.28 5.14
N LEU A 24 -1.36 9.12 4.76
CA LEU A 24 -1.61 8.71 3.39
C LEU A 24 -3.11 8.81 3.08
N ASP A 25 -3.54 9.99 2.65
CA ASP A 25 -4.85 10.23 2.04
C ASP A 25 -4.93 9.65 0.61
N GLN A 26 -3.77 9.42 -0.02
CA GLN A 26 -3.64 8.83 -1.34
C GLN A 26 -2.49 7.84 -1.40
N ILE A 27 -2.62 6.83 -2.27
CA ILE A 27 -1.56 5.88 -2.63
C ILE A 27 -1.46 5.84 -4.15
N TRP A 28 -0.26 6.03 -4.69
CA TRP A 28 -0.03 5.90 -6.13
C TRP A 28 0.08 4.42 -6.50
N SER A 29 -0.57 4.02 -7.59
CA SER A 29 -0.43 2.67 -8.16
C SER A 29 0.22 2.76 -9.53
N LYS A 30 1.27 1.97 -9.75
CA LYS A 30 1.85 1.72 -11.06
C LYS A 30 1.58 0.28 -11.47
N SER A 31 1.08 0.10 -12.69
CA SER A 31 0.93 -1.22 -13.28
C SER A 31 2.02 -1.40 -14.33
N GLU A 32 2.80 -2.47 -14.20
CA GLU A 32 3.78 -2.87 -15.20
C GLU A 32 3.20 -4.10 -15.95
N GLY A 33 3.20 -4.03 -17.30
CA GLY A 33 2.77 -5.13 -18.18
C GLY A 33 1.63 -4.79 -19.16
N LEU A 34 1.75 -5.31 -20.38
CA LEU A 34 0.74 -5.27 -21.44
C LEU A 34 0.17 -6.69 -21.64
N GLY A 35 -1.14 -6.90 -21.45
CA GLY A 35 -1.84 -8.12 -21.86
C GLY A 35 -2.31 -9.07 -20.75
N LEU A 36 -2.50 -10.35 -21.12
CA LEU A 36 -3.12 -11.43 -20.31
C LEU A 36 -2.17 -12.04 -19.25
N ALA A 37 -0.88 -11.70 -19.27
CA ALA A 37 0.15 -12.37 -18.47
C ALA A 37 0.28 -11.87 -17.01
N GLY A 38 -0.74 -11.18 -16.48
CA GLY A 38 -0.77 -10.68 -15.11
C GLY A 38 -0.32 -9.23 -15.02
N LYS A 39 -1.17 -8.38 -14.44
CA LYS A 39 -0.83 -6.99 -14.14
C LYS A 39 -0.14 -6.99 -12.79
N GLU A 40 1.18 -6.84 -12.80
CA GLU A 40 1.91 -6.56 -11.58
C GLU A 40 1.61 -5.12 -11.17
N ARG A 41 1.32 -4.92 -9.88
CA ARG A 41 1.01 -3.60 -9.33
C ARG A 41 1.97 -3.26 -8.21
N ILE A 42 2.55 -2.08 -8.32
CA ILE A 42 3.35 -1.45 -7.28
C ILE A 42 2.50 -0.35 -6.65
N LEU A 43 2.42 -0.34 -5.32
CA LEU A 43 1.85 0.76 -4.54
C LEU A 43 2.98 1.63 -4.01
N MET A 44 2.82 2.95 -4.08
CA MET A 44 3.85 3.93 -3.75
C MET A 44 3.29 5.07 -2.91
N CYS A 45 4.11 5.61 -2.01
CA CYS A 45 3.80 6.82 -1.26
C CYS A 45 3.92 8.06 -2.17
N PRO A 46 2.90 8.94 -2.24
CA PRO A 46 2.98 10.15 -3.06
C PRO A 46 3.98 11.18 -2.50
N HIS A 47 4.26 11.14 -1.19
CA HIS A 47 5.10 12.14 -0.53
C HIS A 47 6.60 11.87 -0.69
N CYS A 48 7.02 10.62 -0.44
CA CYS A 48 8.44 10.23 -0.48
C CYS A 48 8.79 9.29 -1.63
N ARG A 49 7.80 8.85 -2.42
CA ARG A 49 7.96 7.94 -3.57
C ARG A 49 8.49 6.55 -3.21
N ALA A 50 8.50 6.20 -1.92
CA ALA A 50 8.84 4.85 -1.47
C ALA A 50 7.80 3.84 -1.95
N MET A 51 8.26 2.63 -2.27
CA MET A 51 7.43 1.48 -2.57
C MET A 51 6.81 0.95 -1.27
N LEU A 52 5.48 0.89 -1.22
CA LEU A 52 4.71 0.46 -0.05
C LEU A 52 4.29 -1.01 -0.13
N ALA A 53 3.96 -1.49 -1.33
CA ALA A 53 3.58 -2.87 -1.56
C ALA A 53 3.79 -3.25 -3.03
N TYR A 54 3.86 -4.57 -3.28
CA TYR A 54 3.82 -5.14 -4.62
C TYR A 54 3.01 -6.42 -4.62
N GLY A 55 2.26 -6.63 -5.69
CA GLY A 55 1.50 -7.86 -5.88
C GLY A 55 1.03 -8.03 -7.32
N ALA A 56 0.91 -9.28 -7.73
CA ALA A 56 0.25 -9.66 -8.96
C ALA A 56 -1.24 -9.86 -8.66
N TRP A 57 -2.12 -9.14 -9.37
CA TRP A 57 -3.55 -9.44 -9.30
C TRP A 57 -3.82 -10.68 -10.16
N ARG A 58 -3.82 -11.87 -9.55
CA ARG A 58 -4.38 -13.07 -10.18
C ARG A 58 -5.90 -13.00 -9.99
N ARG A 59 -6.62 -12.95 -11.10
CA ARG A 59 -8.08 -12.93 -11.13
C ARG A 59 -8.62 -14.33 -10.86
#